data_AF-A0A2S2R752-F1
#
_entry.id   AF-A0A2S2R752-F1
#
_cell.length_a   1.000
_cell.length_b   1.000
_cell.length_c   1.000
_cell.angle_alpha   90.00
_cell.angle_beta   90.00
_cell.angle_gamma   90.00
#
_symmetry.space_group_name_H-M   'P 1'
#
loop_
_entity.id
_entity.type
_entity.pdbx_description
1 polymer ?
#
loop_
_entity_poly.entity_id
_entity_poly.type
_entity_poly.pdbx_seq_one_letter_code
_entity_poly.pdbx_strand_id
1 'polypeptide(L)'
;QVLKLSRCDLAQYPALGVMPNLVELDVSDNELLEDLDSDRLAVTCRLSLLNVTGCTALFRRPESRCRCLRVVEWTRTYKIHVLGMPPCPVAHGGGIADNCTAVAATNETRAVFKKCMIEWERRNTPYWAIGLGLLIAVAVLLLLCVPIRWWKRRCHEDMMQSMPVTDTKENIESTAIGSKSDPAALLSSP
;
A
#
# COMPACT_ATOMS: atom_id res chain seq x y z
N GLN A 1 -7.09 -0.70 16.51
CA GLN A 1 -8.07 -0.88 17.60
C GLN A 1 -7.79 -2.19 18.30
N VAL A 2 -8.13 -2.28 19.58
CA VAL A 2 -7.90 -3.47 20.41
C VAL A 2 -9.26 -3.93 20.93
N LEU A 3 -9.56 -5.21 20.79
CA LEU A 3 -10.76 -5.84 21.34
C LEU A 3 -10.34 -6.93 22.32
N LYS A 4 -10.84 -6.85 23.55
CA LYS A 4 -10.58 -7.84 24.60
C LYS A 4 -11.88 -8.53 24.99
N LEU A 5 -11.89 -9.84 24.83
CA LEU A 5 -12.97 -10.76 25.12
C LEU A 5 -12.44 -11.95 25.93
N SER A 6 -11.44 -11.70 26.79
CA SER A 6 -10.88 -12.73 27.65
C SER A 6 -11.84 -13.06 28.80
N ARG A 7 -11.84 -14.33 29.23
CA ARG A 7 -12.69 -14.84 30.34
C ARG A 7 -14.17 -14.51 30.17
N CYS A 8 -14.68 -14.69 28.96
CA CYS A 8 -16.07 -14.41 28.60
C CYS A 8 -16.89 -15.68 28.37
N ASP A 9 -16.36 -16.85 28.76
CA ASP A 9 -16.95 -18.17 28.57
C ASP A 9 -17.40 -18.44 27.12
N LEU A 10 -16.61 -17.95 26.15
CA LEU A 10 -16.89 -18.10 24.74
C LEU A 10 -16.79 -19.57 24.33
N ALA A 11 -17.91 -20.17 23.95
CA ALA A 11 -17.95 -21.51 23.34
C ALA A 11 -17.56 -21.50 21.85
N GLN A 12 -17.75 -20.36 21.18
CA GLN A 12 -17.46 -20.18 19.76
C GLN A 12 -16.75 -18.86 19.54
N TYR A 13 -15.94 -18.80 18.48
CA TYR A 13 -15.30 -17.55 18.10
C TYR A 13 -16.38 -16.51 17.77
N PRO A 14 -16.27 -15.28 18.30
CA PRO A 14 -17.30 -14.27 18.14
C PRO A 14 -17.56 -13.99 16.67
N ALA A 15 -18.84 -13.82 16.31
CA ALA A 15 -19.23 -13.40 14.97
C ALA A 15 -18.90 -11.91 14.78
N LEU A 16 -17.61 -11.62 14.62
CA LEU A 16 -17.13 -10.28 14.29
C LEU A 16 -17.65 -9.95 12.88
N GLY A 17 -18.35 -8.82 12.76
CA GLY A 17 -18.61 -8.23 11.46
C GLY A 17 -17.29 -7.81 10.79
N VAL A 18 -17.37 -7.19 9.61
CA VAL A 18 -16.18 -6.64 8.97
C VAL A 18 -15.58 -5.55 9.88
N MET A 19 -14.41 -5.83 10.45
CA MET A 19 -13.70 -4.96 11.41
C MET A 19 -12.33 -4.59 10.84
N PRO A 20 -12.28 -3.64 9.89
CA PRO A 20 -11.07 -3.31 9.14
C PRO A 20 -9.98 -2.66 10.00
N ASN A 21 -10.32 -2.08 11.15
CA ASN A 21 -9.36 -1.36 12.01
C ASN A 21 -8.95 -2.17 13.25
N LEU A 22 -9.40 -3.42 13.37
CA LEU A 22 -9.01 -4.28 14.49
C LEU A 22 -7.58 -4.78 14.25
N VAL A 23 -6.71 -4.53 15.23
CA VAL A 23 -5.28 -4.81 15.18
C VAL A 23 -4.91 -5.88 16.20
N GLU A 24 -5.58 -5.86 17.37
CA GLU A 24 -5.37 -6.85 18.40
C GLU A 24 -6.71 -7.43 18.84
N LEU A 25 -6.77 -8.75 18.93
CA LEU A 25 -7.90 -9.48 19.48
C LEU A 25 -7.40 -10.41 20.58
N ASP A 26 -7.95 -10.23 21.78
CA ASP A 26 -7.69 -11.08 22.92
C ASP A 26 -8.94 -11.90 23.24
N VAL A 27 -8.86 -13.21 23.04
CA VAL A 27 -9.89 -14.19 23.41
C VAL A 27 -9.33 -15.20 24.41
N SER A 28 -8.31 -14.81 25.18
CA SER A 28 -7.67 -15.69 26.17
C SER A 28 -8.62 -16.14 27.28
N ASP A 29 -8.25 -17.25 27.93
CA ASP A 29 -8.97 -17.84 29.06
C ASP A 29 -10.45 -18.13 28.73
N ASN A 30 -10.76 -18.48 27.48
CA ASN A 30 -12.08 -19.01 27.08
C ASN A 30 -11.94 -20.52 26.85
N GLU A 31 -12.05 -21.30 27.93
CA GLU A 31 -11.80 -22.73 27.92
C GLU A 31 -12.77 -23.51 27.01
N LEU A 32 -13.99 -22.99 26.84
CA LEU A 32 -15.04 -23.58 26.01
C LEU A 32 -14.84 -23.35 24.51
N LEU A 33 -13.87 -22.52 24.11
CA LEU A 33 -13.66 -22.16 22.71
C LEU A 33 -13.09 -23.36 21.95
N GLU A 34 -13.94 -24.08 21.22
CA GLU A 34 -13.56 -25.34 20.58
C GLU A 34 -12.92 -25.14 19.20
N ASP A 35 -13.31 -24.08 18.48
CA ASP A 35 -13.01 -23.95 17.06
C ASP A 35 -12.76 -22.51 16.62
N LEU A 36 -11.93 -22.40 15.58
CA LEU A 36 -11.54 -21.17 14.94
C LEU A 36 -11.35 -21.45 13.44
N ASP A 37 -11.88 -20.56 12.60
CA ASP A 37 -11.78 -20.70 11.14
C ASP A 37 -11.13 -19.47 10.52
N SER A 38 -10.43 -19.67 9.40
CA SER A 38 -9.82 -18.58 8.64
C SER A 38 -10.86 -17.58 8.13
N ASP A 39 -12.09 -18.02 7.87
CA ASP A 39 -13.19 -17.14 7.43
C ASP A 39 -13.56 -16.10 8.49
N ARG A 40 -13.51 -16.50 9.76
CA ARG A 40 -13.76 -15.63 10.91
C ARG A 40 -12.59 -14.70 11.21
N LEU A 41 -11.39 -15.03 10.75
CA LEU A 41 -10.22 -14.15 10.80
C LEU A 41 -10.15 -13.21 9.58
N ALA A 42 -10.72 -13.60 8.45
CA ALA A 42 -10.71 -12.82 7.22
C ALA A 42 -11.46 -11.49 7.33
N VAL A 43 -12.44 -11.40 8.23
CA VAL A 43 -13.18 -10.16 8.53
C VAL A 43 -12.35 -9.11 9.27
N THR A 44 -11.15 -9.46 9.75
CA THR A 44 -10.22 -8.58 10.47
C THR A 44 -8.90 -8.46 9.70
N CYS A 45 -8.92 -7.77 8.57
CA CYS A 45 -7.81 -7.70 7.61
C CYS A 45 -6.56 -6.94 8.10
N ARG A 46 -6.64 -6.27 9.26
CA ARG A 46 -5.51 -5.56 9.90
C ARG A 46 -5.06 -6.21 11.20
N LEU A 47 -5.60 -7.38 11.53
CA LEU A 47 -5.23 -8.09 12.74
C LEU A 47 -3.74 -8.45 12.69
N SER A 48 -2.99 -8.05 13.71
CA SER A 48 -1.57 -8.35 13.88
C SER A 48 -1.30 -9.19 15.11
N LEU A 49 -2.21 -9.20 16.10
CA LEU A 49 -2.08 -9.98 17.33
C LEU A 49 -3.40 -10.71 17.62
N LEU A 50 -3.30 -12.02 17.83
CA LEU A 50 -4.39 -12.88 18.31
C LEU A 50 -3.94 -13.62 19.56
N ASN A 51 -4.57 -13.36 20.70
CA ASN A 51 -4.29 -14.09 21.93
C ASN A 51 -5.38 -15.14 22.18
N VAL A 52 -4.98 -16.41 22.15
CA VAL A 52 -5.82 -17.60 22.43
C VAL A 52 -5.26 -18.41 23.61
N THR A 53 -4.40 -17.81 24.43
CA THR A 53 -3.82 -18.44 25.62
C THR A 53 -4.93 -18.90 26.56
N GLY A 54 -4.85 -20.11 27.11
CA GLY A 54 -5.88 -20.64 28.02
C GLY A 54 -7.13 -21.21 27.32
N CYS A 55 -7.23 -21.18 25.99
CA CYS A 55 -8.32 -21.83 25.25
C CYS A 55 -8.06 -23.34 25.09
N THR A 56 -8.25 -24.11 26.15
CA THR A 56 -7.85 -25.53 26.22
C THR A 56 -8.66 -26.48 25.34
N ALA A 57 -9.89 -26.13 24.94
CA ALA A 57 -10.69 -26.92 24.00
C ALA A 57 -10.37 -26.66 22.52
N LEU A 58 -9.57 -25.63 22.22
CA LEU A 58 -9.32 -25.18 20.85
C LEU A 58 -8.61 -26.27 20.03
N PHE A 59 -9.21 -26.67 18.92
CA PHE A 59 -8.73 -27.75 18.03
C PHE A 59 -8.48 -29.09 18.72
N ARG A 60 -9.13 -29.37 19.86
CA ARG A 60 -8.90 -30.61 20.61
C ARG A 60 -9.33 -31.87 19.84
N ARG A 61 -10.33 -31.75 18.97
CA ARG A 61 -10.94 -32.89 18.28
C ARG A 61 -10.20 -33.25 16.98
N PRO A 62 -10.01 -34.53 16.64
CA PRO A 62 -9.29 -34.94 15.43
C PRO A 62 -9.84 -34.35 14.12
N GLU A 63 -11.16 -34.19 14.01
CA GLU A 63 -11.83 -33.60 12.84
C GLU A 63 -11.43 -32.13 12.59
N SER A 64 -10.87 -31.45 13.58
CA SER A 64 -10.48 -30.04 13.49
C SER A 64 -9.10 -29.85 12.84
N ARG A 65 -8.36 -30.93 12.55
CA ARG A 65 -7.00 -30.90 11.98
C ARG A 65 -6.87 -30.00 10.76
N CYS A 66 -7.72 -30.17 9.73
CA CYS A 66 -7.61 -29.35 8.52
C CYS A 66 -7.95 -27.88 8.76
N ARG A 67 -8.88 -27.57 9.67
CA ARG A 67 -9.19 -26.17 10.06
C ARG A 67 -8.02 -25.55 10.81
N CYS A 68 -7.45 -26.27 11.77
CA CYS A 68 -6.26 -25.82 12.50
C CYS A 68 -5.11 -25.49 11.54
N LEU A 69 -4.79 -26.40 10.61
CA LEU A 69 -3.74 -26.18 9.62
C LEU A 69 -4.03 -24.96 8.74
N ARG A 70 -5.29 -24.76 8.33
CA ARG A 70 -5.70 -23.58 7.54
C ARG A 70 -5.55 -22.29 8.33
N VAL A 71 -5.91 -22.27 9.62
CA VAL A 71 -5.74 -21.11 10.50
C VAL A 71 -4.26 -20.81 10.73
N VAL A 72 -3.44 -21.83 10.97
CA VAL A 72 -1.98 -21.67 11.10
C VAL A 72 -1.39 -21.07 9.82
N GLU A 73 -1.77 -21.59 8.65
CA GLU A 73 -1.28 -21.05 7.37
C GLU A 73 -1.80 -19.63 7.10
N TRP A 74 -3.06 -19.34 7.45
CA TRP A 74 -3.66 -18.01 7.36
C TRP A 74 -2.88 -16.99 8.20
N THR A 75 -2.67 -17.31 9.48
CA THR A 75 -1.94 -16.43 10.42
C THR A 75 -0.50 -16.22 9.97
N ARG A 76 0.15 -17.25 9.42
CA ARG A 76 1.49 -17.12 8.81
C ARG A 76 1.49 -16.22 7.58
N THR A 77 0.56 -16.45 6.64
CA THR A 77 0.44 -15.69 5.38
C THR A 77 0.29 -14.19 5.64
N TYR A 78 -0.57 -13.84 6.61
CA TYR A 78 -0.86 -12.44 6.95
C TYR A 78 -0.05 -11.90 8.12
N LYS A 79 0.98 -12.64 8.57
CA LYS A 79 1.90 -12.25 9.66
C LYS A 79 1.18 -11.86 10.97
N ILE A 80 0.13 -12.59 11.29
CA ILE A 80 -0.60 -12.46 12.55
C ILE A 80 0.19 -13.18 13.63
N HIS A 81 0.61 -12.46 14.67
CA HIS A 81 1.25 -13.04 15.83
C HIS A 81 0.19 -13.73 16.70
N VAL A 82 0.31 -15.04 16.92
CA VAL A 82 -0.64 -15.82 17.70
C VAL A 82 0.00 -16.26 19.01
N LEU A 83 -0.63 -15.94 20.13
CA LEU A 83 -0.20 -16.35 21.47
C LEU A 83 -1.05 -17.52 21.97
N GLY A 84 -0.39 -18.58 22.46
CA GLY A 84 -1.08 -19.72 23.08
C GLY A 84 -1.76 -20.70 22.11
N MET A 85 -1.40 -20.67 20.82
CA MET A 85 -1.95 -21.61 19.83
C MET A 85 -1.58 -23.07 20.18
N PRO A 86 -2.56 -23.97 20.36
CA PRO A 86 -2.28 -25.39 20.59
C PRO A 86 -1.76 -26.06 19.30
N PRO A 87 -0.99 -27.16 19.41
CA PRO A 87 -0.58 -27.93 18.25
C PRO A 87 -1.80 -28.55 17.56
N CYS A 88 -1.81 -28.54 16.22
CA CYS A 88 -2.88 -29.18 15.46
C CYS A 88 -2.90 -30.70 15.69
N PRO A 89 -4.10 -31.33 15.77
CA PRO A 89 -4.22 -32.78 15.94
C PRO A 89 -3.45 -33.59 14.90
N VAL A 90 -2.88 -34.73 15.33
CA VAL A 90 -2.19 -35.68 14.45
C VAL A 90 -3.22 -36.58 13.77
N ALA A 91 -3.01 -36.91 12.49
CA ALA A 91 -3.84 -37.90 11.80
C ALA A 91 -3.57 -39.29 12.41
N HIS A 92 -4.62 -39.97 12.87
CA HIS A 92 -4.49 -41.36 13.31
C HIS A 92 -4.51 -42.28 12.08
N GLY A 93 -3.43 -43.06 11.91
CA GLY A 93 -3.10 -43.82 10.71
C GLY A 93 -4.04 -45.00 10.41
N GLY A 94 -5.26 -44.71 9.98
CA GLY A 94 -6.26 -45.71 9.61
C GLY A 94 -7.19 -45.21 8.50
N GLY A 95 -6.67 -45.10 7.28
CA GLY A 95 -7.47 -45.28 6.05
C GLY A 95 -8.41 -44.16 5.59
N ILE A 96 -8.64 -43.08 6.35
CA ILE A 96 -9.27 -41.88 5.81
C ILE A 96 -8.13 -40.98 5.34
N ALA A 97 -7.96 -40.88 4.03
CA ALA A 97 -6.89 -40.16 3.37
C ALA A 97 -6.52 -38.85 4.09
N ASP A 98 -5.22 -38.67 4.31
CA ASP A 98 -4.50 -37.47 4.77
C ASP A 98 -4.66 -36.27 3.81
N ASN A 99 -5.83 -36.09 3.24
CA ASN A 99 -6.09 -35.13 2.19
C ASN A 99 -6.70 -33.87 2.78
N CYS A 100 -5.95 -33.16 3.62
CA CYS A 100 -6.10 -31.71 3.71
C CYS A 100 -5.53 -31.10 2.41
N THR A 101 -6.15 -31.39 1.27
CA THR A 101 -5.68 -31.02 -0.09
C THR A 101 -5.69 -29.50 -0.33
N ALA A 102 -6.33 -28.74 0.54
CA ALA A 102 -6.27 -27.28 0.57
C ALA A 102 -6.08 -26.80 2.01
N VAL A 103 -4.83 -26.82 2.48
CA VAL A 103 -4.39 -26.03 3.66
C VAL A 103 -4.50 -24.53 3.35
N ALA A 104 -4.48 -24.16 2.06
CA ALA A 104 -4.74 -22.81 1.62
C ALA A 104 -6.17 -22.36 1.96
N ALA A 105 -6.29 -21.07 2.25
CA ALA A 105 -7.57 -20.39 2.40
C ALA A 105 -8.48 -20.63 1.18
N THR A 106 -9.79 -20.75 1.43
CA THR A 106 -10.75 -20.95 0.36
C THR A 106 -10.89 -19.67 -0.48
N ASN A 107 -11.45 -19.80 -1.69
CA ASN A 107 -11.77 -18.63 -2.51
C ASN A 107 -12.76 -17.70 -1.80
N GLU A 108 -13.66 -18.25 -0.99
CA GLU A 108 -14.60 -17.49 -0.17
C GLU A 108 -13.87 -16.70 0.92
N THR A 109 -12.94 -17.33 1.65
CA THR A 109 -12.09 -16.68 2.66
C THR A 109 -11.38 -15.46 2.08
N ARG A 110 -10.79 -15.63 0.88
CA ARG A 110 -10.08 -14.54 0.17
C ARG A 110 -11.03 -13.44 -0.26
N ALA A 111 -12.25 -13.77 -0.68
CA ALA A 111 -13.26 -12.77 -1.04
C ALA A 111 -13.67 -11.93 0.17
N VAL A 112 -13.86 -12.57 1.34
CA VAL A 112 -14.16 -11.87 2.61
C VAL A 112 -13.01 -10.94 2.99
N PHE A 113 -11.77 -11.43 2.94
CA PHE A 113 -10.58 -10.61 3.23
C PHE A 113 -10.44 -9.43 2.28
N LYS A 114 -10.65 -9.64 0.98
CA LYS A 114 -10.64 -8.57 -0.03
C LYS A 114 -11.69 -7.50 0.29
N LYS A 115 -12.90 -7.91 0.66
CA LYS A 115 -13.96 -6.99 1.07
C LYS A 115 -13.55 -6.17 2.30
N CYS A 116 -12.91 -6.80 3.29
CA CYS A 116 -12.38 -6.07 4.45
C CYS A 116 -11.30 -5.05 4.05
N MET A 117 -10.36 -5.43 3.19
CA MET A 117 -9.28 -4.55 2.72
C MET A 117 -9.83 -3.33 1.97
N ILE A 118 -10.82 -3.52 1.09
CA ILE A 118 -11.48 -2.41 0.37
C ILE A 118 -12.15 -1.46 1.37
N GLU A 119 -12.86 -2.00 2.36
CA GLU A 119 -13.52 -1.18 3.39
C GLU A 119 -12.49 -0.44 4.26
N TRP A 120 -11.35 -1.06 4.55
CA TRP A 120 -10.24 -0.42 5.24
C TRP A 120 -9.66 0.75 4.43
N GLU A 121 -9.33 0.51 3.15
CA GLU A 121 -8.82 1.55 2.25
C GLU A 121 -9.81 2.71 2.14
N ARG A 122 -11.10 2.42 1.97
CA ARG A 122 -12.14 3.44 1.91
C ARG A 122 -12.21 4.31 3.16
N ARG A 123 -12.07 3.71 4.35
CA ARG A 123 -12.10 4.45 5.64
C ARG A 123 -10.80 5.18 5.94
N ASN A 124 -9.68 4.67 5.46
CA ASN A 124 -8.36 5.20 5.74
C ASN A 124 -7.81 6.12 4.64
N THR A 125 -8.46 6.20 3.48
CA THR A 125 -8.07 7.13 2.40
C THR A 125 -8.46 8.55 2.78
N PRO A 126 -7.50 9.47 2.95
CA PRO A 126 -7.80 10.86 3.31
C PRO A 126 -8.26 11.62 2.06
N TYR A 127 -9.50 11.39 1.62
CA TYR A 127 -10.07 12.09 0.45
C TYR A 127 -10.01 13.62 0.58
N TRP A 128 -10.08 14.14 1.81
CA TRP A 128 -9.89 15.54 2.14
C TRP A 128 -8.49 16.05 1.79
N ALA A 129 -7.44 15.24 1.97
CA ALA A 129 -6.07 15.60 1.65
C ALA A 129 -5.84 15.63 0.14
N ILE A 130 -6.52 14.75 -0.62
CA ILE A 130 -6.51 14.78 -2.09
C ILE A 130 -7.15 16.07 -2.61
N GLY A 131 -8.32 16.42 -2.06
CA GLY A 131 -9.01 17.67 -2.41
C GLY A 131 -8.16 18.91 -2.09
N LEU A 132 -7.56 18.95 -0.90
CA LEU A 132 -6.69 20.04 -0.48
C LEU A 132 -5.44 20.15 -1.36
N GLY A 133 -4.82 19.01 -1.70
CA GLY A 133 -3.65 18.97 -2.57
C GLY A 133 -3.93 19.54 -3.97
N LEU A 134 -5.09 19.20 -4.57
CA LEU A 134 -5.49 19.76 -5.86
C LEU A 134 -5.72 21.28 -5.78
N LEU A 135 -6.36 21.76 -4.71
CA LEU A 135 -6.61 23.19 -4.48
C LEU A 135 -5.29 23.97 -4.38
N ILE A 136 -4.33 23.45 -3.62
CA ILE A 136 -3.00 24.04 -3.47
C ILE A 136 -2.26 24.05 -4.82
N ALA A 137 -2.29 22.95 -5.57
CA ALA A 137 -1.64 22.87 -6.88
C ALA A 137 -2.18 23.91 -7.88
N VAL A 138 -3.50 24.11 -7.92
CA VAL A 138 -4.13 25.14 -8.76
C VAL A 138 -3.72 26.54 -8.33
N ALA A 139 -3.69 26.83 -7.02
CA ALA A 139 -3.26 28.12 -6.51
C ALA A 139 -1.80 28.44 -6.87
N VAL A 140 -0.90 27.46 -6.76
CA VAL A 140 0.51 27.59 -7.15
C VAL A 140 0.65 27.82 -8.66
N LEU A 141 -0.10 27.08 -9.49
CA LEU A 141 -0.10 27.30 -10.94
C LEU A 141 -0.54 28.72 -11.31
N LEU A 142 -1.60 29.24 -10.68
CA LEU A 142 -2.03 30.62 -10.89
C LEU A 142 -0.97 31.63 -10.45
N LEU A 143 -0.36 31.42 -9.27
CA LEU A 143 0.72 32.25 -8.74
C LEU A 143 1.98 32.25 -9.62
N LEU A 144 2.30 31.16 -10.30
CA LEU A 144 3.47 31.07 -11.19
C LEU A 144 3.14 31.54 -12.63
N CYS A 145 1.94 31.28 -13.13
CA CYS A 145 1.54 31.68 -14.48
C CYS A 145 1.43 33.20 -14.65
N VAL A 146 0.97 33.93 -13.62
CA VAL A 146 0.85 35.40 -13.66
C VAL A 146 2.22 36.09 -13.84
N PRO A 147 3.26 35.86 -13.01
CA PRO A 147 4.56 36.49 -13.16
C PRO A 147 5.30 36.05 -14.41
N ILE A 148 5.20 34.77 -14.81
CA ILE A 148 5.81 34.30 -16.08
C ILE A 148 5.17 34.99 -17.28
N ARG A 149 3.84 35.14 -17.31
CA ARG A 149 3.16 35.88 -18.38
C ARG A 149 3.50 37.36 -18.35
N TRP A 150 3.67 37.95 -17.17
CA TRP A 150 4.07 39.34 -17.02
C TRP A 150 5.52 39.59 -17.48
N TRP A 151 6.46 38.73 -17.10
CA TRP A 151 7.85 38.78 -17.54
C TRP A 151 7.98 38.55 -19.04
N LYS A 152 7.25 37.56 -19.59
CA LYS A 152 7.26 37.28 -21.03
C LYS A 152 6.70 38.43 -21.85
N ARG A 153 5.71 39.18 -21.34
CA ARG A 153 5.22 40.41 -22.00
C ARG A 153 6.29 41.51 -22.00
N ARG A 154 6.98 41.74 -20.87
CA ARG A 154 8.06 42.75 -20.80
C ARG A 154 9.23 42.43 -21.73
N CYS A 155 9.70 41.17 -21.77
CA CYS A 155 10.77 40.79 -22.69
C CYS A 155 10.39 40.91 -24.17
N HIS A 156 9.11 40.78 -24.52
CA HIS A 156 8.68 40.93 -25.92
C HIS A 156 8.59 42.40 -26.36
N GLU A 157 8.34 43.33 -25.43
CA GLU A 157 8.36 44.77 -25.74
C GLU A 157 9.80 45.28 -25.95
N ASP A 158 10.76 44.81 -25.14
CA ASP A 158 12.17 45.17 -25.29
C ASP A 158 12.78 44.69 -26.62
N MET A 159 12.28 43.57 -27.17
CA MET A 159 12.78 42.99 -28.42
C MET A 159 12.26 43.69 -29.68
N MET A 160 11.15 44.46 -29.59
CA MET A 160 10.60 45.24 -30.71
C MET A 160 11.11 46.68 -30.76
N GLN A 161 11.65 47.23 -29.66
CA GLN A 161 12.30 48.54 -29.66
C GLN A 161 13.77 48.50 -30.14
N SER A 162 14.35 47.31 -30.35
CA SER A 162 15.76 47.16 -30.76
C SER A 162 15.96 46.87 -32.26
N MET A 163 15.07 47.31 -33.16
CA MET A 163 15.45 47.47 -34.57
C MET A 163 16.02 48.87 -34.81
N PRO A 164 17.36 49.06 -34.81
CA PRO A 164 17.92 50.28 -35.35
C PRO A 164 17.69 50.29 -36.86
N VAL A 165 17.00 51.31 -37.34
CA VAL A 165 17.14 51.77 -38.73
C VAL A 165 18.59 52.23 -38.88
N THR A 166 19.42 51.42 -39.53
CA THR A 166 20.72 51.87 -40.04
C THR A 166 20.52 52.35 -41.47
N ASP A 167 20.33 53.65 -41.62
CA ASP A 167 20.58 54.35 -42.88
C ASP A 167 22.09 54.67 -43.02
N THR A 168 22.54 54.42 -44.24
CA THR A 168 23.83 54.59 -44.91
C THR A 168 24.63 55.86 -44.59
N LYS A 169 25.96 55.72 -44.42
CA LYS A 169 26.95 56.67 -44.98
C LYS A 169 28.33 56.04 -45.20
N GLU A 170 28.77 56.04 -46.47
CA GLU A 170 30.15 55.82 -46.93
C GLU A 170 31.13 56.89 -46.38
N ASN A 171 32.36 56.51 -46.03
CA ASN A 171 33.59 56.84 -46.80
C ASN A 171 34.91 56.41 -46.11
N ILE A 172 35.82 55.83 -46.92
CA ILE A 172 37.29 55.99 -46.97
C ILE A 172 38.11 55.44 -45.78
N GLU A 173 38.70 54.24 -45.90
CA GLU A 173 40.04 53.94 -46.45
C GLU A 173 41.19 54.15 -45.44
N SER A 174 41.80 53.05 -44.99
CA SER A 174 43.25 52.97 -44.74
C SER A 174 43.70 51.51 -44.69
N THR A 175 44.74 51.30 -45.48
CA THR A 175 45.37 50.06 -45.94
C THR A 175 46.27 49.41 -44.87
N ALA A 176 46.35 48.08 -44.95
CA ALA A 176 47.58 47.26 -44.98
C ALA A 176 47.92 46.35 -43.78
N ILE A 177 48.39 45.15 -44.19
CA ILE A 177 49.17 44.11 -43.47
C ILE A 177 48.27 43.10 -42.72
N GLY A 178 48.24 41.80 -43.01
CA GLY A 178 49.11 40.89 -43.77
C GLY A 178 49.21 39.54 -43.01
N SER A 179 49.32 38.42 -43.75
CA SER A 179 49.46 37.00 -43.33
C SER A 179 48.15 36.28 -42.90
N LYS A 180 47.60 35.25 -43.55
CA LYS A 180 48.05 34.01 -44.24
C LYS A 180 48.29 32.83 -43.28
N SER A 181 47.32 31.92 -43.15
CA SER A 181 47.45 30.44 -43.27
C SER A 181 46.17 29.69 -42.85
N ASP A 182 45.65 28.85 -43.75
CA ASP A 182 44.67 27.76 -43.52
C ASP A 182 45.41 26.48 -43.00
N PRO A 183 44.80 25.27 -43.00
CA PRO A 183 43.72 24.73 -42.16
C PRO A 183 44.10 23.36 -41.52
N ALA A 184 43.32 22.82 -40.57
CA ALA A 184 43.24 21.38 -40.26
C ALA A 184 42.10 21.16 -39.23
N ALA A 185 41.00 20.49 -39.59
CA ALA A 185 40.80 19.04 -39.68
C ALA A 185 40.34 18.38 -38.36
N LEU A 186 39.07 17.92 -38.40
CA LEU A 186 38.53 16.63 -37.94
C LEU A 186 38.70 16.16 -36.48
N LEU A 187 37.56 15.75 -35.90
CA LEU A 187 37.23 14.39 -35.37
C LEU A 187 35.97 14.53 -34.48
N SER A 188 34.76 14.14 -34.93
CA SER A 188 34.09 12.82 -34.72
C SER A 188 34.16 12.31 -33.28
N SER A 189 33.05 12.36 -32.51
CA SER A 189 32.13 11.24 -32.15
C SER A 189 32.74 10.19 -31.19
N PRO A 190 31.97 9.38 -30.42
CA PRO A 190 30.50 9.20 -30.37
C PRO A 190 29.85 9.54 -29.01
#